data_AF-A0A816MLN4-F1
#
_entry.id   AF-A0A816MLN4-F1
#
_cell.length_a   1.000
_cell.length_b   1.000
_cell.length_c   1.000
_cell.angle_alpha   90.00
_cell.angle_beta   90.00
_cell.angle_gamma   90.00
#
_symmetry.space_group_name_H-M   'P 1'
#
loop_
_entity.id
_entity.type
_entity.pdbx_description
1 polymer ?
#
loop_
_entity_poly.entity_id
_entity_poly.type
_entity_poly.pdbx_seq_one_letter_code
_entity_poly.pdbx_strand_id
1 'polypeptide(L)'
;MDSLLLEDFGQKVDLTRRIREVLLNYPEGTTVLKELIQNADDAGATRVRLCLDRRAHRTDSLLSDSLAQWQGPSLLAYNDAVFTEEDFVSISRIGGSGKHGQAWKTGRFG
;
A
#
# COMPACT_ATOMS: atom_id res chain seq x y z
N MET A 1 23.48 40.19 3.08
CA MET A 1 22.22 39.77 3.72
C MET A 1 22.11 38.29 3.44
N ASP A 2 22.84 37.49 4.23
CA ASP A 2 23.00 36.06 4.00
C ASP A 2 21.71 35.35 4.33
N SER A 3 21.09 34.77 3.30
CA SER A 3 20.04 33.77 3.45
C SER A 3 20.70 32.51 4.00
N LEU A 4 20.81 32.45 5.33
CA LEU A 4 21.04 31.21 6.06
C LEU A 4 19.97 30.22 5.59
N LEU A 5 20.41 29.26 4.79
CA LEU A 5 19.71 28.02 4.50
C LEU A 5 19.33 27.42 5.86
N LEU A 6 18.07 27.60 6.25
CA LEU A 6 17.48 26.89 7.37
C LEU A 6 17.41 25.42 6.92
N GLU A 7 18.46 24.65 7.21
CA GLU A 7 18.38 23.20 7.06
C GLU A 7 17.21 22.72 7.91
N ASP A 8 16.33 21.96 7.26
CA ASP A 8 15.16 21.33 7.88
C ASP A 8 15.59 20.52 9.12
N PHE A 9 15.44 21.13 10.30
CA PHE A 9 15.85 20.58 11.59
C PHE A 9 14.74 19.70 12.14
N GLY A 10 14.93 18.39 12.08
CA GLY A 10 13.96 17.41 12.54
C GLY A 10 14.44 15.97 12.39
N GLN A 11 13.72 15.04 13.02
CA GLN A 11 13.98 13.61 12.88
C GLN A 11 13.50 13.13 11.50
N LYS A 12 14.41 12.61 10.68
CA LYS A 12 14.08 12.00 9.38
C LYS A 12 13.98 10.48 9.53
N VAL A 13 12.90 9.89 9.03
CA VAL A 13 12.73 8.44 8.96
C VAL A 13 12.70 8.04 7.49
N ASP A 14 13.57 7.11 7.11
CA ASP A 14 13.55 6.52 5.77
C ASP A 14 12.28 5.68 5.59
N LEU A 15 11.54 5.92 4.50
CA LEU A 15 10.32 5.20 4.18
C LEU A 15 10.54 3.68 4.08
N THR A 16 11.65 3.26 3.49
CA THR A 16 12.00 1.84 3.36
C THR A 16 12.30 1.21 4.73
N ARG A 17 12.91 1.98 5.65
CA ARG A 17 13.08 1.57 7.04
C ARG A 17 11.74 1.41 7.74
N ARG A 18 10.81 2.36 7.55
CA ARG A 18 9.46 2.28 8.13
C ARG A 18 8.70 1.06 7.62
N ILE A 19 8.75 0.78 6.32
CA ILE A 19 8.12 -0.40 5.71
C ILE A 19 8.73 -1.67 6.31
N ARG A 20 10.07 -1.73 6.44
CA ARG A 20 10.76 -2.86 7.07
C ARG A 20 10.28 -3.09 8.51
N GLU A 21 10.18 -2.03 9.31
CA GLU A 21 9.69 -2.10 10.69
C GLU A 21 8.25 -2.62 10.76
N VAL A 22 7.37 -2.21 9.84
CA VAL A 22 6.02 -2.78 9.73
C VAL A 22 6.09 -4.27 9.40
N LEU A 23 6.86 -4.67 8.38
CA LEU A 23 6.98 -6.06 7.96
C LEU A 23 7.50 -7.00 9.06
N LEU A 24 8.39 -6.53 9.95
CA LEU A 24 8.86 -7.31 11.10
C LEU A 24 7.74 -7.72 12.06
N ASN A 25 6.63 -6.98 12.10
CA ASN A 25 5.46 -7.31 12.91
C ASN A 25 4.50 -8.29 12.20
N TYR A 26 4.80 -8.72 10.97
CA TYR A 26 3.99 -9.64 10.16
C TYR A 26 4.80 -10.87 9.70
N PRO A 27 5.33 -11.70 10.62
CA PRO A 27 6.27 -12.76 10.28
C PRO A 27 5.65 -13.92 9.48
N GLU A 28 4.34 -14.14 9.57
CA GLU A 28 3.68 -15.33 9.02
C GLU A 28 3.24 -15.19 7.55
N GLY A 29 3.38 -14.01 6.94
CA GLY A 29 3.11 -13.73 5.51
C GLY A 29 1.65 -13.85 5.06
N THR A 30 0.86 -14.78 5.64
CA THR A 30 -0.55 -15.03 5.33
C THR A 30 -1.48 -13.91 5.78
N THR A 31 -1.01 -13.05 6.70
CA THR A 31 -1.77 -11.90 7.17
C THR A 31 -2.12 -10.92 6.05
N VAL A 32 -1.31 -10.87 4.98
CA VAL A 32 -1.60 -9.99 3.82
C VAL A 32 -2.97 -10.30 3.20
N LEU A 33 -3.36 -11.58 3.14
CA LEU A 33 -4.67 -11.95 2.58
C LEU A 33 -5.81 -11.51 3.49
N LYS A 34 -5.61 -11.61 4.82
CA LYS A 34 -6.59 -11.17 5.81
C LYS A 34 -6.80 -9.66 5.76
N GLU A 35 -5.71 -8.89 5.65
CA GLU A 35 -5.75 -7.43 5.52
C GLU A 35 -6.44 -6.99 4.22
N LEU A 36 -6.21 -7.69 3.10
CA LEU A 36 -6.92 -7.42 1.84
C LEU A 36 -8.43 -7.68 1.94
N ILE A 37 -8.83 -8.75 2.63
CA ILE A 37 -10.25 -9.06 2.89
C ILE A 37 -10.86 -7.99 3.81
N GLN A 38 -10.14 -7.58 4.84
CA GLN A 38 -10.60 -6.54 5.76
C GLN A 38 -10.77 -5.18 5.07
N ASN A 39 -9.85 -4.79 4.19
CA ASN A 39 -10.00 -3.58 3.38
C ASN A 39 -11.24 -3.64 2.48
N ALA A 40 -11.57 -4.82 1.95
CA ALA A 40 -12.78 -5.01 1.15
C ALA A 40 -14.05 -4.90 2.02
N ASP A 41 -14.04 -5.48 3.22
CA ASP A 41 -15.14 -5.36 4.18
C ASP A 41 -15.37 -3.90 4.64
N ASP A 42 -14.28 -3.19 4.98
CA ASP A 42 -14.31 -1.76 5.35
C ASP A 42 -14.86 -0.87 4.21
N ALA A 43 -14.69 -1.30 2.96
CA ALA A 43 -15.21 -0.64 1.76
C ALA A 43 -16.65 -1.07 1.41
N GLY A 44 -17.25 -2.01 2.15
CA GLY A 44 -18.59 -2.53 1.91
C GLY A 44 -18.70 -3.47 0.71
N ALA A 45 -17.60 -4.09 0.29
CA ALA A 45 -17.60 -5.06 -0.80
C ALA A 45 -18.42 -6.32 -0.44
N THR A 46 -19.09 -6.90 -1.42
CA THR A 46 -19.83 -8.16 -1.26
C THR A 46 -19.08 -9.35 -1.85
N ARG A 47 -18.04 -9.10 -2.65
CA ARG A 47 -17.25 -10.15 -3.30
C ARG A 47 -15.77 -9.80 -3.26
N VAL A 48 -14.96 -10.78 -2.86
CA VAL A 48 -13.50 -10.74 -2.95
C VAL A 48 -13.02 -11.89 -3.83
N ARG A 49 -12.03 -11.64 -4.69
CA ARG A 49 -11.35 -12.67 -5.49
C ARG A 49 -9.84 -12.50 -5.36
N LEU A 50 -9.17 -13.62 -5.10
CA LEU A 50 -7.72 -13.73 -5.14
C LEU A 50 -7.33 -14.61 -6.32
N CYS A 51 -6.39 -14.17 -7.14
CA CYS A 51 -5.94 -14.91 -8.32
C CYS A 51 -4.42 -14.92 -8.36
N LEU A 52 -3.82 -16.11 -8.30
CA LEU A 52 -2.41 -16.30 -8.61
C LEU A 52 -2.26 -16.34 -10.13
N ASP A 53 -1.89 -15.20 -10.71
CA ASP A 53 -1.60 -15.08 -12.13
C ASP A 53 -0.14 -15.49 -12.39
N ARG A 54 0.06 -16.59 -13.11
CA ARG A 54 1.40 -17.11 -13.43
C ARG A 54 1.93 -16.64 -14.78
N ARG A 55 1.20 -15.76 -15.47
CA ARG A 55 1.61 -15.25 -16.78
C ARG A 55 2.83 -14.34 -16.65
N ALA A 56 3.59 -14.25 -17.74
CA ALA A 56 4.58 -13.21 -17.95
C ALA A 56 4.09 -12.34 -19.11
N HIS A 57 4.20 -11.02 -18.93
CA HIS A 57 3.72 -10.03 -19.88
C HIS A 57 4.87 -9.44 -20.70
N ARG A 58 4.51 -8.86 -21.86
CA ARG A 58 5.48 -8.23 -22.76
C ARG A 58 6.09 -6.97 -22.13
N THR A 59 7.31 -6.65 -22.56
CA THR A 59 8.09 -5.51 -22.06
C THR A 59 8.33 -4.43 -23.12
N ASP A 60 7.79 -4.61 -24.33
CA ASP A 60 8.11 -3.79 -25.51
C ASP A 60 7.49 -2.38 -25.51
N SER A 61 6.57 -2.10 -24.58
CA SER A 61 5.80 -0.84 -24.51
C SER A 61 5.56 -0.41 -23.06
N LEU A 62 6.64 -0.30 -22.30
CA LEU A 62 6.61 0.17 -20.91
C LEU A 62 6.92 1.67 -20.82
N LEU A 63 6.49 2.31 -19.73
CA LEU A 63 6.83 3.71 -19.45
C LEU A 63 8.34 3.91 -19.21
N SER A 64 9.03 2.86 -18.77
CA SER A 64 10.48 2.82 -18.56
C SER A 64 10.96 1.37 -18.59
N ASP A 65 12.17 1.14 -19.11
CA ASP A 65 12.79 -0.18 -19.20
C ASP A 65 12.97 -0.83 -17.81
N SER A 66 13.14 -0.02 -16.76
CA SER A 66 13.28 -0.53 -15.39
C SER A 66 12.04 -1.25 -14.87
N LEU A 67 10.87 -1.03 -15.51
CA LEU A 67 9.62 -1.69 -15.15
C LEU A 67 9.53 -3.14 -15.65
N ALA A 68 10.42 -3.56 -16.56
CA ALA A 68 10.40 -4.90 -17.14
C ALA A 68 10.45 -6.02 -16.09
N GLN A 69 11.16 -5.78 -14.98
CA GLN A 69 11.27 -6.75 -13.87
C GLN A 69 9.91 -7.07 -13.20
N TRP A 70 8.90 -6.20 -13.36
CA TRP A 70 7.58 -6.35 -12.73
C TRP A 70 6.53 -7.02 -13.63
N GLN A 71 6.89 -7.40 -14.86
CA GLN A 71 5.96 -8.01 -15.83
C GLN A 71 5.77 -9.53 -15.63
N GLY A 72 6.28 -10.11 -14.55
CA GLY A 72 6.20 -11.54 -14.26
C GLY A 72 4.92 -11.97 -13.51
N PRO A 73 4.92 -13.19 -12.95
CA PRO A 73 3.82 -13.70 -12.13
C PRO A 73 3.43 -12.75 -10.98
N SER A 74 2.14 -12.68 -10.69
CA SER A 74 1.58 -11.77 -9.68
C SER A 74 0.42 -12.40 -8.90
N LEU A 75 0.14 -11.86 -7.70
CA LEU A 75 -1.08 -12.12 -6.96
C LEU A 75 -2.03 -10.95 -7.18
N LEU A 76 -3.14 -11.19 -7.85
CA LEU A 76 -4.20 -10.21 -8.08
C LEU A 76 -5.23 -10.31 -6.96
N ALA A 77 -5.61 -9.17 -6.39
CA ALA A 77 -6.69 -9.04 -5.42
C ALA A 77 -7.76 -8.11 -5.98
N TYR A 78 -9.00 -8.60 -6.04
CA TYR A 78 -10.16 -7.87 -6.53
C TYR A 78 -11.23 -7.84 -5.45
N ASN A 79 -11.91 -6.69 -5.31
CA ASN A 79 -13.19 -6.59 -4.63
C ASN A 79 -14.15 -5.73 -5.48
N ASP A 80 -15.45 -5.82 -5.22
CA ASP A 80 -16.50 -5.14 -6.00
C ASP A 80 -16.91 -3.76 -5.44
N ALA A 81 -16.19 -3.22 -4.45
CA ALA A 81 -16.30 -1.82 -4.06
C ALA A 81 -15.46 -0.91 -4.97
N VAL A 82 -15.75 0.39 -4.96
CA VAL A 82 -15.05 1.41 -5.75
C VAL A 82 -14.38 2.39 -4.80
N PHE A 83 -13.12 2.72 -5.07
CA PHE A 83 -12.36 3.71 -4.29
C PHE A 83 -13.06 5.07 -4.31
N THR A 84 -13.13 5.72 -3.15
CA THR A 84 -13.45 7.15 -3.06
C THR A 84 -12.19 8.01 -3.20
N GLU A 85 -12.36 9.33 -3.30
CA GLU A 85 -11.22 10.26 -3.32
C GLU A 85 -10.40 10.17 -2.02
N GLU A 86 -11.07 9.99 -0.88
CA GLU A 86 -10.39 9.79 0.40
C GLU A 86 -9.55 8.51 0.43
N ASP A 87 -10.02 7.43 -0.20
CA ASP A 87 -9.26 6.18 -0.31
C ASP A 87 -7.98 6.37 -1.14
N PHE A 88 -8.04 7.14 -2.23
CA PHE A 88 -6.85 7.50 -3.02
C PHE A 88 -5.85 8.34 -2.23
N VAL A 89 -6.33 9.30 -1.44
CA VAL A 89 -5.46 10.10 -0.57
C VAL A 89 -4.85 9.20 0.52
N SER A 90 -5.64 8.33 1.13
CA SER A 90 -5.20 7.42 2.19
C SER A 90 -4.14 6.43 1.71
N ILE A 91 -4.36 5.75 0.57
CA ILE A 91 -3.42 4.73 0.06
C ILE A 91 -2.05 5.33 -0.31
N SER A 92 -2.00 6.63 -0.63
CA SER A 92 -0.73 7.33 -0.91
C SER A 92 0.10 7.66 0.34
N ARG A 93 -0.51 7.63 1.54
CA ARG A 93 0.10 8.06 2.81
C ARG A 93 0.59 6.88 3.63
N ILE A 94 1.81 6.42 3.35
CA ILE A 94 2.41 5.33 4.11
C ILE A 94 2.72 5.79 5.54
N GLY A 95 2.13 5.13 6.54
CA GLY A 95 2.35 5.42 7.96
C GLY A 95 1.61 6.65 8.50
N GLY A 96 0.79 7.31 7.67
CA GLY A 96 -0.06 8.44 8.04
C GLY A 96 -1.49 8.00 8.31
N SER A 97 -1.71 7.03 9.20
CA SER A 97 -3.06 6.60 9.56
C SER A 97 -3.79 7.75 10.25
N GLY A 98 -4.64 8.48 9.51
CA GLY A 98 -5.55 9.51 10.03
C GLY A 98 -6.69 8.94 10.90
N LYS A 99 -6.59 7.68 11.34
CA LYS A 99 -7.62 6.93 12.05
C LYS A 99 -7.71 7.26 13.55
N HIS A 100 -7.55 8.52 13.94
CA HIS A 100 -7.87 8.93 15.31
C HIS A 100 -9.39 9.07 15.55
N GLY A 101 -10.24 8.92 14.53
CA GLY A 101 -11.69 9.18 14.63
C GLY A 101 -12.65 8.07 14.18
N GLN A 102 -12.18 6.94 13.62
CA GLN A 102 -13.07 5.85 13.16
C GLN A 102 -12.71 4.53 13.83
N ALA A 103 -13.20 4.35 15.07
CA ALA A 103 -12.94 3.19 15.91
C ALA A 103 -13.40 1.83 15.33
N TRP A 104 -14.20 1.84 14.25
CA TRP A 104 -14.73 0.62 13.62
C TRP A 104 -13.88 0.11 12.43
N LYS A 105 -13.03 0.96 11.83
CA LYS A 105 -12.11 0.57 10.75
C LYS A 105 -10.84 -0.02 11.37
N THR A 106 -10.84 -1.33 11.59
CA THR A 106 -9.87 -2.04 12.42
C THR A 106 -8.49 -2.26 11.77
N GLY A 107 -8.27 -1.78 10.54
CA GLY A 107 -6.97 -1.85 9.87
C GLY A 107 -5.90 -1.05 10.63
N ARG A 108 -4.89 -1.73 11.18
CA ARG A 108 -3.93 -1.18 12.15
C ARG A 108 -2.92 -0.18 11.55
N PHE A 109 -2.83 -0.09 10.22
CA PHE A 109 -1.84 0.76 9.52
C PHE A 109 -2.34 1.46 8.25
N GLY A 110 -3.64 1.36 7.92
CA GLY A 110 -4.33 2.29 7.02
C GLY A 110 -5.02 3.40 7.81
#